data_AF-A0A0J8UGW9-F1
#
_entry.id   AF-A0A0J8UGW9-F1
#
_cell.length_a   1.000
_cell.length_b   1.000
_cell.length_c   1.000
_cell.angle_alpha   90.00
_cell.angle_beta   90.00
_cell.angle_gamma   90.00
#
_symmetry.space_group_name_H-M   'P 1'
#
loop_
_entity.id
_entity.type
_entity.pdbx_description
1 polymer ?
#
loop_
_entity_poly.entity_id
_entity_poly.type
_entity_poly.pdbx_seq_one_letter_code
_entity_poly.pdbx_strand_id
1 'polypeptide(L)'
;MTIHPRIATYTDGDEVIEGDRIRYRQAPGGLMAPSSDWVEGVAVKMQEFVDDPQRRRRALDNGIDVDELVLDAGDSGRYSIVGHIVERA
;
A
#
# COMPACT_ATOMS: atom_id res chain seq x y z
N MET A 1 -22.59 0.73 -1.06
CA MET A 1 -21.36 0.83 -1.85
C MET A 1 -20.43 -0.23 -1.30
N THR A 2 -20.13 -1.26 -2.07
CA THR A 2 -19.24 -2.35 -1.61
C THR A 2 -17.81 -1.89 -1.82
N ILE A 3 -17.03 -1.77 -0.75
CA ILE A 3 -15.58 -1.53 -0.87
C ILE A 3 -14.97 -2.85 -1.34
N HIS A 4 -14.30 -2.82 -2.48
CA HIS A 4 -13.46 -3.94 -2.91
C HIS A 4 -12.08 -3.77 -2.27
N PRO A 5 -11.53 -4.80 -1.62
CA PRO A 5 -10.20 -4.73 -1.05
C PRO A 5 -9.20 -4.44 -2.17
N ARG A 6 -8.34 -3.44 -1.95
CA ARG A 6 -7.27 -3.05 -2.85
C ARG A 6 -6.06 -3.93 -2.54
N ILE A 7 -5.98 -5.05 -3.24
CA ILE A 7 -4.91 -6.03 -3.04
C ILE A 7 -3.69 -5.62 -3.86
N ALA A 8 -2.56 -5.43 -3.17
CA ALA A 8 -1.27 -5.27 -3.82
C ALA A 8 -0.72 -6.65 -4.24
N THR A 9 -0.13 -6.72 -5.42
CA THR A 9 0.46 -7.95 -5.96
C THR A 9 1.91 -7.72 -6.34
N TYR A 10 2.70 -8.77 -6.19
CA TYR A 10 4.03 -8.87 -6.75
C TYR A 10 3.98 -8.92 -8.27
N THR A 11 5.12 -8.69 -8.93
CA THR A 11 5.24 -8.78 -10.40
C THR A 11 4.96 -10.17 -10.97
N ASP A 12 5.01 -11.21 -10.15
CA ASP A 12 4.64 -12.59 -10.52
C ASP A 12 3.13 -12.89 -10.30
N GLY A 13 2.38 -11.95 -9.73
CA GLY A 13 0.95 -12.04 -9.49
C GLY A 13 0.57 -12.56 -8.10
N ASP A 14 1.54 -12.95 -7.27
CA ASP A 14 1.25 -13.34 -5.88
C ASP A 14 0.79 -12.14 -5.06
N GLU A 15 -0.10 -12.37 -4.10
CA GLU A 15 -0.56 -11.31 -3.18
C GLU A 15 0.56 -10.93 -2.21
N VAL A 16 0.74 -9.62 -2.00
CA VAL A 16 1.60 -9.10 -0.93
C VAL A 16 0.88 -9.31 0.40
N ILE A 17 1.60 -9.85 1.40
CA ILE A 17 1.05 -10.04 2.74
C ILE A 17 1.71 -9.11 3.76
N GLU A 18 0.98 -8.82 4.85
CA GLU A 18 1.50 -8.02 5.95
C GLU A 18 2.76 -8.66 6.54
N GLY A 19 3.82 -7.86 6.70
CA GLY A 19 5.13 -8.29 7.20
C GLY A 19 6.15 -8.65 6.12
N ASP A 20 5.75 -8.73 4.85
CA ASP A 20 6.68 -8.98 3.74
C ASP A 20 7.70 -7.85 3.60
N ARG A 21 8.95 -8.22 3.34
CA ARG A 21 9.96 -7.27 2.86
C ARG A 21 9.83 -7.12 1.37
N ILE A 22 9.55 -5.90 0.93
CA ILE A 22 9.30 -5.59 -0.46
C ILE A 22 10.14 -4.39 -0.90
N ARG A 23 10.41 -4.34 -2.19
CA ARG A 23 10.83 -3.13 -2.87
C ARG A 23 9.73 -2.68 -3.82
N TYR A 24 9.44 -1.40 -3.82
CA TYR A 24 8.43 -0.81 -4.68
C TYR A 24 9.06 0.23 -5.61
N ARG A 25 8.48 0.35 -6.80
CA ARG A 25 8.75 1.42 -7.75
C ARG A 25 7.43 1.92 -8.33
N GLN A 26 7.29 3.23 -8.44
CA GLN A 26 6.11 3.84 -9.04
C GLN A 26 5.90 3.32 -10.48
N ALA A 27 4.69 2.85 -10.77
CA ALA A 27 4.36 2.40 -12.12
C ALA A 27 4.37 3.59 -13.12
N PRO A 28 4.86 3.37 -14.35
CA PRO A 28 4.74 4.37 -15.41
C PRO A 28 3.25 4.64 -15.70
N GLY A 29 2.85 5.93 -15.70
CA GLY A 29 1.47 6.35 -15.93
C GLY A 29 0.78 7.06 -14.75
N GLY A 30 1.49 7.29 -13.64
CA GLY A 30 1.02 8.15 -12.55
C GLY A 30 1.01 9.66 -12.92
N LEU A 31 0.36 10.47 -12.08
CA LEU A 31 0.34 11.95 -12.22
C LEU A 31 1.71 12.61 -11.99
N MET A 32 2.70 11.86 -11.50
CA MET A 32 4.08 12.31 -11.30
C MET A 32 5.01 11.55 -12.24
N ALA A 33 6.12 12.20 -12.62
CA ALA A 33 7.17 11.54 -13.38
C ALA A 33 7.65 10.29 -12.60
N PRO A 34 7.67 9.10 -13.21
CA PRO A 34 8.04 7.88 -12.51
C PRO A 34 9.49 8.01 -12.03
N SER A 35 9.70 7.94 -10.72
CA SER A 35 11.05 7.74 -10.20
C SER A 35 11.53 6.35 -10.63
N SER A 36 12.78 6.26 -11.09
CA SER A 36 13.43 4.98 -11.37
C SER A 36 13.95 4.31 -10.10
N ASP A 37 13.93 5.03 -8.98
CA ASP A 37 14.49 4.57 -7.71
C ASP A 37 13.54 3.58 -7.04
N TRP A 38 14.13 2.49 -6.57
CA TRP A 38 13.45 1.53 -5.72
C TRP A 38 13.44 2.07 -4.29
N VAL A 39 12.30 1.91 -3.63
CA VAL A 39 12.18 2.14 -2.19
C VAL A 39 11.91 0.79 -1.54
N GLU A 40 12.70 0.46 -0.52
CA GLU A 40 12.60 -0.80 0.22
C GLU A 40 11.95 -0.58 1.59
N GLY A 41 11.30 -1.61 2.10
CA GLY A 41 10.62 -1.53 3.39
C GLY A 41 9.81 -2.77 3.70
N VAL A 42 8.87 -2.64 4.63
CA VAL A 42 7.99 -3.73 5.08
C VAL A 42 6.54 -3.39 4.72
N ALA A 43 5.80 -4.36 4.20
CA ALA A 43 4.37 -4.23 3.97
C ALA A 43 3.62 -4.18 5.30
N VAL A 44 2.92 -3.09 5.58
CA VAL A 44 2.13 -2.91 6.81
C VAL A 44 0.73 -2.40 6.46
N LYS A 45 -0.26 -2.66 7.32
CA LYS A 45 -1.57 -2.04 7.16
C LYS A 45 -1.50 -0.54 7.43
N MET A 46 -2.35 0.22 6.77
CA MET A 46 -2.51 1.64 7.02
C MET A 46 -3.06 1.90 8.44
N GLN A 47 -2.16 2.10 9.41
CA GLN A 47 -2.49 2.20 10.83
C GLN A 47 -3.38 3.41 11.20
N GLU A 48 -3.45 4.45 10.35
CA GLU A 48 -4.18 5.69 10.65
C GLU A 48 -5.69 5.50 10.96
N PHE A 49 -6.25 4.34 10.59
CA PHE A 49 -7.64 3.98 10.84
C PHE A 49 -7.82 2.81 11.82
N VAL A 50 -6.75 2.16 12.29
CA VAL A 50 -6.85 0.93 13.10
C VAL A 50 -7.17 1.25 14.56
N ASP A 51 -6.61 2.33 15.10
CA ASP A 51 -6.65 2.61 16.54
C ASP A 51 -7.93 3.35 17.02
N ASP A 52 -8.73 3.89 16.09
CA ASP A 52 -9.98 4.60 16.40
C ASP A 52 -11.16 3.98 15.62
N PRO A 53 -12.06 3.24 16.30
CA PRO A 53 -13.22 2.62 15.66
C PRO A 53 -14.14 3.61 14.92
N GLN A 54 -14.25 4.85 15.40
CA GLN A 54 -15.06 5.87 14.73
C GLN A 54 -14.38 6.37 13.46
N ARG A 55 -13.06 6.56 13.47
CA ARG A 55 -12.29 6.88 12.26
C ARG A 55 -12.34 5.73 11.25
N ARG A 56 -12.20 4.48 11.69
CA ARG A 56 -12.34 3.30 10.83
C ARG A 56 -13.70 3.28 10.15
N ARG A 57 -14.78 3.50 10.92
CA ARG A 57 -16.13 3.51 10.37
C ARG A 57 -16.32 4.65 9.37
N ARG A 58 -15.84 5.87 9.67
CA ARG A 58 -15.90 6.99 8.74
C ARG A 58 -15.10 6.74 7.47
N ALA A 59 -13.93 6.13 7.57
CA ALA A 59 -13.11 5.79 6.41
C ALA A 59 -13.85 4.79 5.49
N LEU A 60 -14.40 3.73 6.08
CA LEU A 60 -15.25 2.77 5.36
C LEU A 60 -16.50 3.43 4.74
N ASP A 61 -17.19 4.30 5.47
CA ASP A 61 -18.36 5.00 4.95
C ASP A 61 -17.99 5.94 3.77
N ASN A 62 -16.75 6.42 3.72
CA ASN A 62 -16.20 7.21 2.61
C ASN A 62 -15.55 6.38 1.49
N GLY A 63 -15.64 5.04 1.56
CA GLY A 63 -15.08 4.17 0.52
C GLY A 63 -13.56 3.97 0.59
N ILE A 64 -12.93 4.32 1.71
CA ILE A 64 -11.50 4.11 1.94
C ILE A 64 -11.29 2.66 2.40
N ASP A 65 -10.34 1.98 1.78
CA ASP A 65 -9.91 0.65 2.21
C ASP A 65 -8.96 0.78 3.41
N VAL A 66 -9.48 0.44 4.58
CA VAL A 66 -8.78 0.52 5.87
C VAL A 66 -7.83 -0.66 6.09
N ASP A 67 -7.89 -1.69 5.26
CA ASP A 67 -7.04 -2.86 5.33
C ASP A 67 -6.01 -2.87 4.18
N GLU A 68 -5.90 -1.76 3.42
CA GLU A 68 -4.87 -1.56 2.39
C GLU A 68 -3.46 -1.69 3.00
N LEU A 69 -2.62 -2.48 2.34
CA LEU A 69 -1.21 -2.56 2.65
C LEU A 69 -0.44 -1.42 1.99
N VAL A 70 0.47 -0.83 2.77
CA VAL A 70 1.41 0.21 2.34
C VAL A 70 2.83 -0.26 2.62
N LEU A 71 3.80 0.29 1.90
CA LEU A 71 5.21 0.14 2.24
C LEU A 71 5.54 1.07 3.41
N ASP A 72 6.05 0.53 4.51
CA ASP A 72 6.74 1.30 5.55
C ASP A 72 8.25 1.28 5.28
N ALA A 73 8.78 2.38 4.78
CA ALA A 73 10.19 2.58 4.47
C ALA A 73 10.95 3.30 5.61
N GLY A 74 10.41 3.25 6.83
CA GLY A 74 10.99 3.91 8.01
C GLY A 74 11.02 5.43 7.85
N ASP A 75 12.20 6.03 7.94
CA ASP A 75 12.39 7.48 7.86
C ASP A 75 11.99 8.07 6.50
N SER A 76 11.92 7.24 5.45
CA SER A 76 11.47 7.66 4.12
C SER A 76 9.94 7.80 4.03
N GLY A 77 9.21 7.37 5.06
CA GLY A 77 7.75 7.47 5.11
C GLY A 77 7.02 6.24 4.59
N ARG A 78 5.71 6.42 4.36
CA ARG A 78 4.80 5.35 3.92
C ARG A 78 4.29 5.59 2.51
N TYR A 79 4.24 4.53 1.70
CA TYR A 79 3.88 4.61 0.28
C TYR A 79 2.75 3.61 -0.04
N SER A 80 1.68 4.06 -0.71
CA SER A 80 0.72 3.13 -1.29
C SER A 80 1.43 2.30 -2.35
N ILE A 81 1.25 0.98 -2.29
CA ILE A 81 1.88 0.01 -3.21
C ILE A 81 0.89 -0.53 -4.24
N VAL A 82 -0.39 -0.24 -4.09
CA VAL A 82 -1.44 -0.69 -5.00
C VAL A 82 -1.29 0.02 -6.35
N GLY A 83 -1.26 -0.75 -7.44
CA GLY A 83 -1.09 -0.21 -8.79
C GLY A 83 0.33 0.25 -9.09
N HIS A 84 1.31 -0.20 -8.30
CA HIS A 84 2.73 0.03 -8.53
C HIS A 84 3.48 -1.28 -8.73
N ILE A 85 4.75 -1.17 -9.11
CA ILE A 85 5.61 -2.34 -9.35
C ILE A 85 6.17 -2.75 -8.00
N VAL A 86 5.86 -3.97 -7.56
CA VAL A 86 6.28 -4.52 -6.27
C VAL A 86 7.06 -5.81 -6.48
N GLU A 87 8.22 -5.93 -5.85
CA GLU A 87 9.06 -7.12 -5.88
C GLU A 87 9.50 -7.51 -4.47
N ARG A 88 9.88 -8.78 -4.30
CA ARG A 88 10.49 -9.28 -3.06
C ARG A 88 11.88 -8.65 -2.90
N ALA A 89 12.20 -8.17 -1.70
CA ALA A 89 13.50 -7.60 -1.34
C ALA A 89 14.45 -8.66 -0.73
#